data_AF-A0A2S6QXX3-F1
#
_entry.id   AF-A0A2S6QXX3-F1
#
_cell.length_a   1.000
_cell.length_b   1.000
_cell.length_c   1.000
_cell.angle_alpha   90.00
_cell.angle_beta   90.00
_cell.angle_gamma   90.00
#
_symmetry.space_group_name_H-M   'P 1'
#
loop_
_entity.id
_entity.type
_entity.pdbx_description
1 polymer ?
#
loop_
_entity_poly.entity_id
_entity_poly.type
_entity_poly.pdbx_seq_one_letter_code
_entity_poly.pdbx_strand_id
1 'polypeptide(L)'
;MSRDGDPVDDLPYGRILTGDCISTMERLDAGSVDLIFADPPYNLQLPQDLRRPDDSLVDGVTDEWDHFDSFADYDEFTRAWLTAAHRLLSEHGSLWVIGSYHNIFRIGRVLQDLGYWILNDVIWRKTNPMPNFRGRRFTNAHETLIWCAKSQDQKHYTFNYQAMKMLNEDIQMRSDWSLPICAGRERLRQGNHKAHPTQKPEALLYRVLLATTNVDDLVLDPFFGTGTTGVVAKQLGRRYLGIERDPKYVALARRRLAQAKPRGNEEIQTTPSKRSLPRVPFGNLIERGMLSPGVILYDHSRRITAKVRADGSLVAGDVTGSIHGVAAALQGASSCNGWAFWFYDDRGKLRPIDLLRQKIRAEIVPAAAR
;
A
#
# COMPACT_ATOMS: atom_id res chain seq x y z
N MET A 1 -15.51 -1.65 -39.22
CA MET A 1 -15.37 -0.22 -38.87
C MET A 1 -15.99 -0.05 -37.49
N SER A 2 -15.16 -0.03 -36.43
CA SER A 2 -15.64 0.22 -35.07
C SER A 2 -16.00 1.69 -34.95
N ARG A 3 -17.18 1.99 -34.40
CA ARG A 3 -17.60 3.36 -34.11
C ARG A 3 -16.72 3.90 -32.98
N ASP A 4 -16.18 5.11 -33.19
CA ASP A 4 -15.64 5.94 -32.11
C ASP A 4 -16.77 6.17 -31.09
N GLY A 5 -16.62 5.66 -29.86
CA GLY A 5 -17.56 5.97 -28.78
C GLY A 5 -17.70 4.95 -27.66
N ASP A 6 -17.41 3.66 -27.85
CA ASP A 6 -17.62 2.69 -26.77
C ASP A 6 -16.43 2.65 -25.79
N PRO A 7 -16.68 2.59 -24.46
CA PRO A 7 -15.66 2.21 -23.50
C PRO A 7 -15.25 0.77 -23.82
N VAL A 8 -14.00 0.58 -24.25
CA VAL A 8 -13.40 -0.75 -24.22
C VAL A 8 -13.15 -1.05 -22.75
N ASP A 9 -14.16 -1.60 -22.09
CA ASP A 9 -13.98 -2.17 -20.77
C ASP A 9 -12.96 -3.31 -20.88
N ASP A 10 -11.90 -3.24 -20.08
CA ASP A 10 -10.88 -4.28 -19.95
C ASP A 10 -11.38 -5.32 -18.92
N LEU A 11 -12.59 -5.84 -19.13
CA LEU A 11 -13.20 -6.79 -18.19
C LEU A 11 -12.41 -8.10 -18.16
N PRO A 12 -12.28 -8.73 -16.97
CA PRO A 12 -12.88 -8.34 -15.68
C PRO A 12 -12.08 -7.29 -14.88
N TYR A 13 -10.97 -6.78 -15.40
CA TYR A 13 -9.98 -6.02 -14.64
C TYR A 13 -10.32 -4.54 -14.46
N GLY A 14 -10.86 -3.86 -15.46
CA GLY A 14 -11.11 -2.43 -15.25
C GLY A 14 -11.71 -1.67 -16.40
N ARG A 15 -11.89 -0.37 -16.17
CA ARG A 15 -12.49 0.56 -17.12
C ARG A 15 -11.72 1.88 -17.13
N ILE A 16 -11.80 2.58 -18.26
CA ILE A 16 -11.31 3.95 -18.40
C ILE A 16 -12.50 4.86 -18.69
N LEU A 17 -12.72 5.84 -17.83
CA LEU A 17 -13.73 6.87 -18.00
C LEU A 17 -13.07 8.13 -18.58
N THR A 18 -13.56 8.59 -19.71
CA THR A 18 -13.06 9.83 -20.32
C THR A 18 -13.84 11.03 -19.78
N GLY A 19 -13.14 12.01 -19.21
CA GLY A 19 -13.76 13.24 -18.71
C GLY A 19 -12.98 13.91 -17.58
N ASP A 20 -13.55 14.99 -17.06
CA ASP A 20 -13.07 15.66 -15.86
C ASP A 20 -13.20 14.76 -14.62
N CYS A 21 -12.19 14.77 -13.75
CA CYS A 21 -12.12 13.84 -12.64
C CYS A 21 -13.16 14.10 -11.55
N ILE A 22 -13.47 15.36 -11.26
CA ILE A 22 -14.42 15.75 -10.21
C ILE A 22 -15.82 15.30 -10.60
N SER A 23 -16.31 15.78 -11.76
CA SER A 23 -17.64 15.45 -12.26
C SER A 23 -17.82 13.96 -12.52
N THR A 24 -16.76 13.25 -12.92
CA THR A 24 -16.79 11.80 -13.10
C THR A 24 -16.87 11.06 -11.78
N MET A 25 -16.07 11.46 -10.78
CA MET A 25 -16.14 10.89 -9.44
C MET A 25 -17.51 11.12 -8.79
N GLU A 26 -18.14 12.28 -8.97
CA GLU A 26 -19.49 12.59 -8.45
C GLU A 26 -20.57 11.61 -8.90
N ARG A 27 -20.42 11.00 -10.08
CA ARG A 27 -21.35 10.01 -10.64
C ARG A 27 -21.13 8.59 -10.13
N LEU A 28 -20.03 8.34 -9.39
CA LEU A 28 -19.72 7.03 -8.83
C LEU A 28 -20.35 6.86 -7.44
N ASP A 29 -20.66 5.61 -7.09
CA ASP A 29 -21.26 5.28 -5.79
C ASP A 29 -20.31 5.55 -4.63
N ALA A 30 -20.83 6.09 -3.53
CA ALA A 30 -20.04 6.33 -2.33
C ALA A 30 -19.54 5.00 -1.73
N GLY A 31 -18.34 5.02 -1.13
CA GLY A 31 -17.77 3.84 -0.48
C GLY A 31 -17.42 2.66 -1.41
N SER A 32 -17.33 2.90 -2.72
CA SER A 32 -17.14 1.87 -3.74
C SER A 32 -15.67 1.52 -4.05
N VAL A 33 -14.71 2.29 -3.54
CA VAL A 33 -13.29 2.18 -3.91
C VAL A 33 -12.42 1.81 -2.71
N ASP A 34 -11.51 0.86 -2.89
CA ASP A 34 -10.61 0.35 -1.84
C ASP A 34 -9.30 1.13 -1.77
N LEU A 35 -8.81 1.64 -2.90
CA LEU A 35 -7.64 2.51 -2.95
C LEU A 35 -7.81 3.62 -3.98
N ILE A 36 -7.41 4.84 -3.62
CA ILE A 36 -7.21 5.93 -4.58
C ILE A 36 -5.72 6.21 -4.71
N PHE A 37 -5.19 6.23 -5.92
CA PHE A 37 -3.86 6.77 -6.21
C PHE A 37 -4.01 8.01 -7.09
N ALA A 38 -3.54 9.16 -6.62
CA ALA A 38 -3.64 10.44 -7.33
C ALA A 38 -2.26 11.02 -7.64
N ASP A 39 -2.02 11.29 -8.93
CA ASP A 39 -0.89 12.08 -9.44
C ASP A 39 -1.45 13.36 -10.07
N PRO A 40 -1.92 14.33 -9.26
CA PRO A 40 -2.55 15.54 -9.77
C PRO A 40 -1.54 16.41 -10.52
N PRO A 41 -2.00 17.42 -11.29
CA PRO A 41 -1.14 18.48 -11.79
C PRO A 41 -0.31 19.14 -10.69
N TYR A 42 0.95 19.44 -10.96
CA TYR A 42 1.91 19.97 -9.98
C TYR A 42 1.95 21.51 -9.93
N ASN A 43 1.30 22.19 -10.87
CA ASN A 43 1.36 23.62 -11.05
C ASN A 43 2.82 24.10 -11.18
N LEU A 44 3.55 23.48 -12.13
CA LEU A 44 4.96 23.76 -12.31
C LEU A 44 5.13 25.15 -12.93
N GLN A 45 5.63 26.10 -12.13
CA GLN A 45 5.99 27.44 -12.57
C GLN A 45 7.33 27.43 -13.34
N LEU A 46 7.40 26.67 -14.43
CA LEU A 46 8.61 26.51 -15.23
C LEU A 46 8.82 27.73 -16.16
N PRO A 47 10.05 28.29 -16.23
CA PRO A 47 10.39 29.25 -17.27
C PRO A 47 10.30 28.60 -18.65
N GLN A 48 9.70 29.28 -19.62
CA GLN A 48 9.86 28.95 -21.03
C GLN A 48 11.38 29.09 -21.36
N ASP A 49 12.00 28.09 -21.98
CA ASP A 49 13.43 28.04 -22.37
C ASP A 49 14.48 27.61 -21.31
N LEU A 50 14.28 26.46 -20.66
CA LEU A 50 15.37 25.79 -19.94
C LEU A 50 16.29 25.03 -20.93
N ARG A 51 17.58 25.36 -20.93
CA ARG A 51 18.62 24.72 -21.78
C ARG A 51 19.63 23.93 -20.96
N ARG A 52 20.16 22.87 -21.57
CA ARG A 52 21.26 22.04 -21.05
C ARG A 52 22.63 22.69 -21.33
N PRO A 53 23.72 22.19 -20.72
CA PRO A 53 25.07 22.70 -21.00
C PRO A 53 25.53 22.53 -22.46
N ASP A 54 24.94 21.57 -23.19
CA ASP A 54 25.15 21.34 -24.62
C ASP A 54 24.21 22.17 -25.52
N ASP A 55 23.56 23.19 -24.94
CA ASP A 55 22.59 24.10 -25.57
C ASP A 55 21.29 23.44 -26.08
N SER A 56 21.09 22.14 -25.85
CA SER A 56 19.83 21.48 -26.18
C SER A 56 18.70 21.91 -25.23
N LEU A 57 17.47 22.02 -25.77
CA LEU A 57 16.28 22.39 -25.00
C LEU A 57 15.83 21.24 -24.09
N VAL A 58 15.41 21.59 -22.87
CA VAL A 58 14.80 20.64 -21.94
C VAL A 58 13.31 20.50 -22.27
N ASP A 59 12.92 19.30 -22.67
CA ASP A 59 11.52 18.87 -22.82
C ASP A 59 10.86 18.73 -21.43
N GLY A 60 10.37 19.86 -20.92
CA GLY A 60 9.69 20.05 -19.63
C GLY A 60 8.16 20.05 -19.75
N VAL A 61 7.47 20.13 -18.61
CA VAL A 61 6.00 20.19 -18.57
C VAL A 61 5.58 21.62 -18.92
N THR A 62 4.82 21.80 -20.01
CA THR A 62 4.29 23.11 -20.42
C THR A 62 2.82 23.04 -20.83
N ASP A 63 2.20 21.89 -20.59
CA ASP A 63 0.82 21.60 -20.96
C ASP A 63 -0.18 22.44 -20.15
N GLU A 64 -1.28 22.86 -20.79
CA GLU A 64 -2.31 23.72 -20.16
C GLU A 64 -2.94 23.10 -18.91
N TRP A 65 -2.93 21.76 -18.78
CA TRP A 65 -3.47 21.08 -17.60
C TRP A 65 -2.66 21.35 -16.32
N ASP A 66 -1.42 21.83 -16.44
CA ASP A 66 -0.55 22.17 -15.33
C ASP A 66 -0.52 23.67 -15.02
N HIS A 67 -1.36 24.48 -15.69
CA HIS A 67 -1.41 25.93 -15.50
C HIS A 67 -2.57 26.34 -14.58
N PHE A 68 -2.26 27.10 -13.53
CA PHE A 68 -3.24 27.69 -12.61
C PHE A 68 -2.97 29.18 -12.44
N ASP A 69 -4.02 30.00 -12.44
CA ASP A 69 -3.91 31.46 -12.37
C ASP A 69 -3.36 31.93 -11.02
N SER A 70 -3.69 31.21 -9.94
CA SER A 70 -3.16 31.47 -8.61
C SER A 70 -3.06 30.20 -7.76
N PHE A 71 -2.41 30.34 -6.60
CA PHE A 71 -2.44 29.29 -5.60
C PHE A 71 -3.84 29.05 -5.00
N ALA A 72 -4.71 30.07 -4.98
CA ALA A 72 -6.07 29.92 -4.48
C ALA A 72 -6.89 29.03 -5.41
N ASP A 73 -6.74 29.21 -6.73
CA ASP A 73 -7.40 28.36 -7.73
C ASP A 73 -6.91 26.91 -7.64
N TYR A 74 -5.61 26.71 -7.40
CA TYR A 74 -5.06 25.37 -7.14
C TYR A 74 -5.61 24.73 -5.86
N ASP A 75 -5.77 25.51 -4.79
CA ASP A 75 -6.32 25.03 -3.52
C ASP A 75 -7.81 24.67 -3.65
N GLU A 76 -8.58 25.46 -4.39
CA GLU A 76 -10.00 25.20 -4.67
C GLU A 76 -10.17 23.92 -5.49
N PHE A 77 -9.41 23.79 -6.59
CA PHE A 77 -9.33 22.57 -7.36
C PHE A 77 -8.95 21.37 -6.48
N THR A 78 -7.91 21.53 -5.65
CA THR A 78 -7.42 20.47 -4.75
C THR A 78 -8.48 20.03 -3.75
N ARG A 79 -9.20 20.98 -3.16
CA ARG A 79 -10.29 20.69 -2.22
C ARG A 79 -11.45 19.97 -2.91
N ALA A 80 -11.81 20.38 -4.12
CA ALA A 80 -12.92 19.79 -4.85
C ALA A 80 -12.67 18.31 -5.18
N TRP A 81 -11.53 17.97 -5.80
CA TRP A 81 -11.25 16.58 -6.15
C TRP A 81 -10.99 15.69 -4.93
N LEU A 82 -10.36 16.21 -3.87
CA LEU A 82 -10.20 15.46 -2.62
C LEU A 82 -11.53 15.21 -1.91
N THR A 83 -12.47 16.17 -1.95
CA THR A 83 -13.82 15.97 -1.39
C THR A 83 -14.56 14.87 -2.14
N ALA A 84 -14.51 14.87 -3.46
CA ALA A 84 -15.09 13.82 -4.29
C ALA A 84 -14.43 12.46 -4.02
N ALA A 85 -13.09 12.41 -3.92
CA ALA A 85 -12.33 11.21 -3.60
C ALA A 85 -12.67 10.64 -2.21
N HIS A 86 -12.81 11.49 -1.19
CA HIS A 86 -13.12 11.09 0.19
C HIS A 86 -14.44 10.31 0.26
N ARG A 87 -15.45 10.78 -0.46
CA ARG A 87 -16.78 10.15 -0.56
C ARG A 87 -16.70 8.73 -1.14
N LEU A 88 -15.80 8.50 -2.11
CA LEU A 88 -15.68 7.22 -2.82
C LEU A 88 -14.94 6.15 -2.04
N LEU A 89 -14.03 6.53 -1.13
CA LEU A 89 -13.30 5.56 -0.31
C LEU A 89 -14.25 4.71 0.53
N SER A 90 -14.07 3.39 0.52
CA SER A 90 -14.78 2.45 1.40
C SER A 90 -14.40 2.69 2.87
N GLU A 91 -15.08 2.00 3.80
CA GLU A 91 -14.76 2.10 5.24
C GLU A 91 -13.34 1.63 5.59
N HIS A 92 -12.71 0.85 4.70
CA HIS A 92 -11.35 0.35 4.84
C HIS A 92 -10.37 0.98 3.83
N GLY A 93 -10.88 1.88 2.99
CA GLY A 93 -10.12 2.45 1.89
C GLY A 93 -8.99 3.36 2.37
N SER A 94 -8.02 3.55 1.49
CA SER A 94 -6.95 4.53 1.71
C SER A 94 -6.61 5.32 0.44
N LEU A 95 -5.98 6.47 0.61
CA LEU A 95 -5.57 7.35 -0.48
C LEU A 95 -4.05 7.53 -0.46
N TRP A 96 -3.45 7.45 -1.64
CA TRP A 96 -2.11 7.91 -1.92
C TRP A 96 -2.18 9.11 -2.85
N VAL A 97 -1.45 10.16 -2.53
CA VAL A 97 -1.22 11.28 -3.44
C VAL A 97 0.27 11.55 -3.55
N ILE A 98 0.75 11.85 -4.76
CA ILE A 98 2.14 12.21 -5.02
C ILE A 98 2.24 13.67 -5.44
N GLY A 99 3.35 14.31 -5.06
CA GLY A 99 3.67 15.66 -5.47
C GLY A 99 5.14 15.98 -5.30
N SER A 100 5.50 17.18 -5.74
CA SER A 100 6.80 17.78 -5.48
C SER A 100 6.63 18.94 -4.49
N TYR A 101 7.73 19.61 -4.14
CA TYR A 101 7.67 20.77 -3.25
C TYR A 101 6.76 21.92 -3.75
N HIS A 102 6.41 21.95 -5.05
CA HIS A 102 5.52 22.97 -5.62
C HIS A 102 4.08 22.86 -5.10
N ASN A 103 3.60 21.64 -4.85
CA ASN A 103 2.20 21.38 -4.55
C ASN A 103 1.96 20.54 -3.28
N ILE A 104 2.88 19.65 -2.90
CA ILE A 104 2.60 18.62 -1.90
C ILE A 104 2.24 19.18 -0.52
N PHE A 105 2.79 20.35 -0.15
CA PHE A 105 2.45 21.02 1.11
C PHE A 105 1.02 21.56 1.11
N ARG A 106 0.54 22.05 -0.04
CA ARG A 106 -0.83 22.54 -0.21
C ARG A 106 -1.81 21.37 -0.14
N ILE A 107 -1.52 20.30 -0.88
CA ILE A 107 -2.29 19.05 -0.85
C ILE A 107 -2.32 18.47 0.57
N GLY A 108 -1.18 18.39 1.25
CA GLY A 108 -1.06 17.88 2.61
C GLY A 108 -1.94 18.64 3.60
N ARG A 109 -1.96 19.98 3.51
CA ARG A 109 -2.88 20.80 4.31
C ARG A 109 -4.35 20.48 4.03
N VAL A 110 -4.75 20.46 2.75
CA VAL A 110 -6.15 20.22 2.35
C VAL A 110 -6.62 18.83 2.77
N LEU A 111 -5.76 17.81 2.67
CA LEU A 111 -6.04 16.46 3.19
C LEU A 111 -6.43 16.49 4.67
N GLN A 112 -5.62 17.14 5.51
CA GLN A 112 -5.90 17.24 6.95
C GLN A 112 -7.16 18.06 7.23
N ASP A 113 -7.35 19.18 6.52
CA ASP A 113 -8.55 20.03 6.63
C ASP A 113 -9.84 19.25 6.27
N LEU A 114 -9.76 18.26 5.38
CA LEU A 114 -10.89 17.40 4.96
C LEU A 114 -11.08 16.15 5.85
N GLY A 115 -10.27 15.99 6.90
CA GLY A 115 -10.41 14.90 7.86
C GLY A 115 -9.74 13.59 7.46
N TYR A 116 -8.92 13.58 6.40
CA TYR A 116 -8.04 12.44 6.13
C TYR A 116 -7.02 12.30 7.26
N TRP A 117 -6.67 11.05 7.60
CA TRP A 117 -5.64 10.77 8.59
C TRP A 117 -4.36 10.30 7.91
N ILE A 118 -3.35 11.17 7.89
CA ILE A 118 -2.03 10.86 7.32
C ILE A 118 -1.37 9.76 8.15
N LEU A 119 -1.04 8.64 7.51
CA LEU A 119 -0.35 7.50 8.11
C LEU A 119 1.16 7.62 7.95
N ASN A 120 1.60 7.93 6.73
CA ASN A 120 3.01 8.19 6.41
C ASN A 120 3.12 9.17 5.23
N ASP A 121 4.09 10.05 5.29
CA ASP A 121 4.75 10.56 4.10
C ASP A 121 5.86 9.57 3.66
N VAL A 122 6.02 9.39 2.36
CA VAL A 122 7.01 8.50 1.74
C VAL A 122 7.79 9.28 0.70
N ILE A 123 9.11 9.26 0.79
CA ILE A 123 10.01 9.95 -0.12
C ILE A 123 10.44 9.00 -1.23
N TRP A 124 10.01 9.25 -2.46
CA TRP A 124 10.59 8.59 -3.62
C TRP A 124 11.91 9.26 -3.97
N ARG A 125 13.02 8.60 -3.62
CA ARG A 125 14.38 9.00 -3.98
C ARG A 125 14.71 8.50 -5.38
N LYS A 126 14.85 9.43 -6.32
CA LYS A 126 15.18 9.14 -7.72
C LYS A 126 16.65 8.73 -7.80
N THR A 127 16.94 7.54 -8.31
CA THR A 127 18.34 7.07 -8.46
C THR A 127 19.06 7.71 -9.64
N ASN A 128 18.31 8.20 -10.63
CA ASN A 128 18.79 8.84 -11.85
C ASN A 128 17.99 10.13 -12.16
N PRO A 129 17.97 11.12 -11.24
CA PRO A 129 17.22 12.36 -11.47
C PRO A 129 17.88 13.21 -12.56
N MET A 130 17.09 14.07 -13.20
CA MET A 130 17.65 15.10 -14.06
C MET A 130 18.47 16.10 -13.21
N PRO A 131 19.73 16.37 -13.55
CA PRO A 131 20.59 17.25 -12.76
C PRO A 131 20.15 18.72 -12.86
N ASN A 132 20.55 19.54 -11.89
CA ASN A 132 20.40 20.99 -11.98
C ASN A 132 21.47 21.58 -12.92
N PHE A 133 21.06 22.04 -14.10
CA PHE A 133 22.00 22.52 -15.13
C PHE A 133 22.58 23.92 -14.88
N ARG A 134 21.88 24.76 -14.10
CA ARG A 134 22.27 26.17 -13.88
C ARG A 134 23.05 26.39 -12.57
N GLY A 135 23.23 25.35 -11.75
CA GLY A 135 23.94 25.43 -10.46
C GLY A 135 23.30 26.39 -9.45
N ARG A 136 22.00 26.73 -9.61
CA ARG A 136 21.31 27.73 -8.77
C ARG A 136 20.57 27.15 -7.57
N ARG A 137 20.31 25.84 -7.58
CA ARG A 137 19.57 25.10 -6.54
C ARG A 137 20.13 23.69 -6.45
N PHE A 138 19.77 22.98 -5.39
CA PHE A 138 19.99 21.54 -5.31
C PHE A 138 19.25 20.79 -6.44
N THR A 139 19.78 19.64 -6.84
CA THR A 139 19.10 18.75 -7.80
C THR A 139 17.80 18.25 -7.19
N ASN A 140 16.69 18.39 -7.93
CA ASN A 140 15.40 17.86 -7.50
C ASN A 140 15.37 16.33 -7.64
N ALA A 141 15.96 15.65 -6.66
CA ALA A 141 16.21 14.21 -6.66
C ALA A 141 15.15 13.38 -5.94
N HIS A 142 14.01 13.98 -5.56
CA HIS A 142 12.92 13.23 -4.94
C HIS A 142 11.54 13.82 -5.27
N GLU A 143 10.52 13.04 -4.95
CA GLU A 143 9.12 13.46 -4.82
C GLU A 143 8.56 12.89 -3.52
N THR A 144 7.46 13.45 -3.03
CA THR A 144 6.83 13.05 -1.77
C THR A 144 5.46 12.46 -2.08
N LEU A 145 5.22 11.26 -1.55
CA LEU A 145 3.92 10.62 -1.51
C LEU A 145 3.33 10.81 -0.10
N ILE A 146 2.03 10.99 0.00
CA ILE A 146 1.29 11.00 1.28
C ILE A 146 0.29 9.85 1.23
N TRP A 147 0.36 8.95 2.22
CA TRP A 147 -0.60 7.88 2.44
C TRP A 147 -1.55 8.24 3.58
N CYS A 148 -2.84 8.20 3.31
CA CYS A 148 -3.89 8.53 4.26
C CYS A 148 -4.89 7.40 4.44
N ALA A 149 -5.31 7.17 5.68
CA ALA A 149 -6.61 6.59 5.96
C ALA A 149 -7.71 7.62 5.68
N LYS A 150 -8.94 7.15 5.42
CA LYS A 150 -10.12 7.98 5.18
C LYS A 150 -10.45 8.90 6.37
N SER A 151 -10.18 8.46 7.60
CA SER A 151 -10.38 9.27 8.82
C SER A 151 -9.53 8.77 9.98
N GLN A 152 -9.40 9.59 11.04
CA GLN A 152 -8.69 9.22 12.27
C GLN A 152 -9.34 8.04 13.00
N ASP A 153 -10.67 7.95 12.94
CA ASP A 153 -11.45 6.90 13.61
C ASP A 153 -11.48 5.57 12.84
N GLN A 154 -10.89 5.52 11.64
CA GLN A 154 -10.79 4.31 10.83
C GLN A 154 -9.91 3.26 11.52
N LYS A 155 -10.56 2.24 12.10
CA LYS A 155 -9.87 1.17 12.84
C LYS A 155 -9.07 0.22 11.96
N HIS A 156 -9.48 0.07 10.70
CA HIS A 156 -8.93 -0.91 9.78
C HIS A 156 -8.66 -0.27 8.42
N TYR A 157 -7.42 -0.40 7.96
CA TYR A 157 -6.95 -0.10 6.61
C TYR A 157 -6.00 -1.22 6.17
N THR A 158 -5.89 -1.44 4.87
CA THR A 158 -5.00 -2.48 4.33
C THR A 158 -3.55 -2.05 4.43
N PHE A 159 -2.74 -2.85 5.14
CA PHE A 159 -1.28 -2.74 5.12
C PHE A 159 -0.63 -4.12 5.18
N ASN A 160 -0.07 -4.54 4.04
CA ASN A 160 0.58 -5.83 3.85
C ASN A 160 2.01 -5.80 4.40
N TYR A 161 2.15 -5.57 5.70
CA TYR A 161 3.45 -5.42 6.38
C TYR A 161 4.44 -6.57 6.08
N GLN A 162 3.97 -7.82 6.11
CA GLN A 162 4.85 -8.96 5.83
C GLN A 162 5.32 -8.97 4.37
N ALA A 163 4.45 -8.64 3.42
CA ALA A 163 4.83 -8.52 2.01
C ALA A 163 5.91 -7.45 1.81
N MET A 164 5.73 -6.28 2.45
CA MET A 164 6.70 -5.19 2.37
C MET A 164 8.01 -5.51 3.07
N LYS A 165 7.96 -6.28 4.16
CA LYS A 165 9.16 -6.81 4.83
C LYS A 165 9.90 -7.81 3.94
N MET A 166 9.20 -8.72 3.26
CA MET A 166 9.82 -9.68 2.33
C MET A 166 10.44 -8.98 1.12
N LEU A 167 9.74 -7.98 0.56
CA LEU A 167 10.24 -7.17 -0.56
C LEU A 167 11.53 -6.41 -0.21
N ASN A 168 11.81 -6.25 1.08
CA ASN A 168 12.97 -5.56 1.62
C ASN A 168 13.86 -6.50 2.45
N GLU A 169 14.02 -7.74 1.97
CA GLU A 169 14.97 -8.73 2.49
C GLU A 169 14.82 -9.01 3.99
N ASP A 170 13.58 -9.26 4.43
CA ASP A 170 13.26 -9.53 5.84
C ASP A 170 13.51 -8.34 6.79
N ILE A 171 13.66 -7.13 6.26
CA ILE A 171 13.78 -5.89 7.02
C ILE A 171 12.54 -5.03 6.77
N GLN A 172 12.02 -4.39 7.81
CA GLN A 172 10.87 -3.48 7.69
C GLN A 172 11.12 -2.42 6.60
N MET A 173 10.17 -2.30 5.66
CA MET A 173 10.22 -1.27 4.63
C MET A 173 10.21 0.13 5.26
N ARG A 174 11.10 0.99 4.77
CA ARG A 174 11.25 2.37 5.23
C ARG A 174 10.35 3.34 4.45
N SER A 175 10.24 4.57 4.94
CA SER A 175 9.54 5.66 4.24
C SER A 175 10.39 6.32 3.15
N ASP A 176 11.63 5.89 2.89
CA ASP A 176 12.46 6.38 1.80
C ASP A 176 12.71 5.30 0.74
N TRP A 177 12.12 5.46 -0.44
CA TRP A 177 12.15 4.49 -1.51
C TRP A 177 13.09 4.92 -2.62
N SER A 178 14.22 4.23 -2.75
CA SER A 178 15.16 4.42 -3.86
C SER A 178 14.69 3.66 -5.10
N LEU A 179 14.21 4.39 -6.11
CA LEU A 179 13.69 3.83 -7.37
C LEU A 179 14.11 4.72 -8.56
N PRO A 180 14.38 4.14 -9.75
CA PRO A 180 14.68 4.93 -10.94
C PRO A 180 13.44 5.67 -11.47
N ILE A 181 13.67 6.70 -12.29
CA ILE A 181 12.62 7.34 -13.07
C ILE A 181 12.11 6.40 -14.19
N CYS A 182 10.89 6.66 -14.68
CA CYS A 182 10.36 5.96 -15.85
C CYS A 182 11.19 6.30 -17.10
N ALA A 183 11.95 5.31 -17.59
CA ALA A 183 12.90 5.42 -18.68
C ALA A 183 12.95 4.12 -19.51
N GLY A 184 13.76 4.11 -20.58
CA GLY A 184 13.94 2.92 -21.41
C GLY A 184 12.66 2.46 -22.11
N ARG A 185 12.42 1.15 -22.10
CA ARG A 185 11.26 0.52 -22.78
C ARG A 185 9.91 0.81 -22.11
N GLU A 186 9.92 1.11 -20.81
CA GLU A 186 8.71 1.44 -20.06
C GLU A 186 8.17 2.83 -20.45
N ARG A 187 9.07 3.75 -20.82
CA ARG A 187 8.71 5.12 -21.15
C ARG A 187 8.05 5.17 -22.53
N LEU A 188 6.77 5.53 -22.55
CA LEU A 188 6.04 5.68 -23.80
C LEU A 188 6.59 6.85 -24.63
N ARG A 189 6.75 6.62 -25.93
CA ARG A 189 7.25 7.60 -26.89
C ARG A 189 6.32 7.73 -28.08
N GLN A 190 6.23 8.94 -28.61
CA GLN A 190 5.63 9.24 -29.91
C GLN A 190 6.72 9.81 -30.80
N GLY A 191 7.23 8.98 -31.72
CA GLY A 191 8.44 9.29 -32.48
C GLY A 191 9.65 9.49 -31.53
N ASN A 192 10.28 10.65 -31.63
CA ASN A 192 11.44 11.01 -30.81
C ASN A 192 11.09 11.68 -29.47
N HIS A 193 9.80 11.96 -29.22
CA HIS A 193 9.34 12.69 -28.04
C HIS A 193 8.67 11.76 -27.01
N LYS A 194 8.64 12.21 -25.75
CA LYS A 194 7.89 11.52 -24.69
C LYS A 194 6.40 11.61 -25.01
N ALA A 195 5.66 10.50 -24.85
CA ALA A 195 4.21 10.51 -25.07
C ALA A 195 3.45 11.20 -23.92
N HIS A 196 4.02 11.20 -22.71
CA HIS A 196 3.52 11.92 -21.54
C HIS A 196 4.71 12.51 -20.77
N PRO A 197 4.63 13.77 -20.32
CA PRO A 197 5.78 14.43 -19.69
C PRO A 197 6.07 13.88 -18.29
N THR A 198 5.04 13.47 -17.55
CA THR A 198 5.12 13.06 -16.13
C THR A 198 4.81 11.59 -15.87
N GLN A 199 4.92 10.68 -16.86
CA GLN A 199 4.69 9.24 -16.67
C GLN A 199 5.48 8.69 -15.46
N LYS A 200 4.77 8.15 -14.46
CA LYS A 200 5.37 7.53 -13.27
C LYS A 200 5.87 6.11 -13.54
N PRO A 201 6.94 5.67 -12.86
CA PRO A 201 7.48 4.33 -13.01
C PRO A 201 6.57 3.26 -12.41
N GLU A 202 6.36 2.14 -13.12
CA GLU A 202 5.55 1.01 -12.65
C GLU A 202 6.04 0.47 -11.29
N ALA A 203 7.36 0.48 -11.05
CA ALA A 203 7.94 0.00 -9.79
C ALA A 203 7.46 0.80 -8.55
N LEU A 204 7.13 2.09 -8.72
CA LEU A 204 6.58 2.91 -7.64
C LEU A 204 5.16 2.47 -7.30
N LEU A 205 4.30 2.35 -8.33
CA LEU A 205 2.92 1.88 -8.17
C LEU A 205 2.89 0.43 -7.66
N TYR A 206 3.84 -0.40 -8.07
CA TYR A 206 3.95 -1.78 -7.60
C TYR A 206 4.10 -1.81 -6.07
N ARG A 207 4.98 -0.97 -5.50
CA ARG A 207 5.13 -0.87 -4.04
C ARG A 207 3.87 -0.36 -3.36
N VAL A 208 3.23 0.67 -3.92
CA VAL A 208 1.97 1.24 -3.38
C VAL A 208 0.88 0.17 -3.33
N LEU A 209 0.58 -0.46 -4.47
CA LEU A 209 -0.50 -1.45 -4.56
C LEU A 209 -0.19 -2.70 -3.74
N LEU A 210 1.05 -3.22 -3.80
CA LEU A 210 1.42 -4.38 -2.99
C LEU A 210 1.31 -4.08 -1.48
N ALA A 211 1.65 -2.87 -1.05
CA ALA A 211 1.58 -2.47 0.35
C ALA A 211 0.15 -2.30 0.86
N THR A 212 -0.75 -1.78 0.03
CA THR A 212 -2.03 -1.18 0.52
C THR A 212 -3.29 -1.70 -0.16
N THR A 213 -3.19 -2.76 -0.96
CA THR A 213 -4.36 -3.48 -1.53
C THR A 213 -4.20 -4.99 -1.49
N ASN A 214 -5.32 -5.70 -1.56
CA ASN A 214 -5.41 -7.13 -1.78
C ASN A 214 -5.80 -7.43 -3.23
N VAL A 215 -5.79 -8.70 -3.62
CA VAL A 215 -6.35 -9.17 -4.90
C VAL A 215 -7.83 -8.78 -4.95
N ASP A 216 -8.33 -8.44 -6.15
CA ASP A 216 -9.70 -7.98 -6.44
C ASP A 216 -10.14 -6.61 -5.90
N ASP A 217 -9.35 -5.99 -5.02
CA ASP A 217 -9.56 -4.60 -4.57
C ASP A 217 -9.67 -3.66 -5.79
N LEU A 218 -10.57 -2.67 -5.70
CA LEU A 218 -10.75 -1.66 -6.73
C LEU A 218 -9.85 -0.44 -6.49
N VAL A 219 -8.96 -0.17 -7.44
CA VAL A 219 -8.06 0.98 -7.45
C VAL A 219 -8.59 2.07 -8.38
N LEU A 220 -8.93 3.24 -7.85
CA LEU A 220 -9.25 4.43 -8.63
C LEU A 220 -8.00 5.29 -8.83
N ASP A 221 -7.82 5.77 -10.05
CA ASP A 221 -6.86 6.82 -10.37
C ASP A 221 -7.58 7.96 -11.11
N PRO A 222 -7.80 9.11 -10.43
CA PRO A 222 -8.51 10.25 -11.02
C PRO A 222 -7.66 11.05 -12.02
N PHE A 223 -6.37 10.74 -12.15
CA PHE A 223 -5.41 11.42 -13.03
C PHE A 223 -4.62 10.39 -13.84
N PHE A 224 -5.36 9.57 -14.60
CA PHE A 224 -4.88 8.29 -15.10
C PHE A 224 -3.72 8.40 -16.10
N GLY A 225 -3.62 9.52 -16.83
CA GLY A 225 -2.59 9.76 -17.84
C GLY A 225 -2.51 8.59 -18.82
N THR A 226 -1.32 8.03 -18.97
CA THR A 226 -1.07 6.86 -19.83
C THR A 226 -1.28 5.51 -19.14
N GLY A 227 -2.03 5.47 -18.03
CA GLY A 227 -2.54 4.25 -17.40
C GLY A 227 -1.55 3.43 -16.57
N THR A 228 -0.51 4.04 -15.97
CA THR A 228 0.46 3.29 -15.14
C THR A 228 -0.23 2.55 -13.99
N THR A 229 -1.17 3.21 -13.28
CA THR A 229 -1.90 2.59 -12.16
C THR A 229 -2.70 1.37 -12.61
N GLY A 230 -3.43 1.47 -13.73
CA GLY A 230 -4.23 0.37 -14.26
C GLY A 230 -3.38 -0.81 -14.72
N VAL A 231 -2.24 -0.55 -15.37
CA VAL A 231 -1.30 -1.61 -15.81
C VAL A 231 -0.79 -2.40 -14.62
N VAL A 232 -0.32 -1.72 -13.57
CA VAL A 232 0.20 -2.39 -12.38
C VAL A 232 -0.92 -3.08 -11.59
N ALA A 233 -2.11 -2.46 -11.49
CA ALA A 233 -3.28 -3.06 -10.86
C ALA A 233 -3.63 -4.39 -11.54
N LYS A 234 -3.76 -4.39 -12.88
CA LYS A 234 -4.04 -5.58 -13.68
C LYS A 234 -2.96 -6.66 -13.51
N GLN A 235 -1.68 -6.29 -13.57
CA GLN A 235 -0.58 -7.24 -13.37
C GLN A 235 -0.62 -7.91 -12.00
N LEU A 236 -1.06 -7.17 -10.97
CA LEU A 236 -1.19 -7.65 -9.60
C LEU A 236 -2.57 -8.28 -9.30
N GLY A 237 -3.46 -8.44 -10.27
CA GLY A 237 -4.80 -9.01 -10.04
C GLY A 237 -5.72 -8.12 -9.21
N ARG A 238 -5.52 -6.80 -9.26
CA ARG A 238 -6.45 -5.79 -8.72
C ARG A 238 -7.37 -5.31 -9.84
N ARG A 239 -8.55 -4.83 -9.47
CA ARG A 239 -9.41 -4.10 -10.40
C ARG A 239 -8.98 -2.64 -10.46
N TYR A 240 -9.25 -1.96 -11.58
CA TYR A 240 -8.96 -0.54 -11.70
C TYR A 240 -10.08 0.26 -12.35
N LEU A 241 -10.14 1.53 -11.98
CA LEU A 241 -10.93 2.56 -12.64
C LEU A 241 -10.03 3.77 -12.89
N GLY A 242 -9.77 4.08 -14.16
CA GLY A 242 -8.97 5.25 -14.55
C GLY A 242 -9.86 6.37 -15.05
N ILE A 243 -9.63 7.61 -14.61
CA ILE A 243 -10.26 8.81 -15.18
C ILE A 243 -9.19 9.66 -15.87
N GLU A 244 -9.43 10.02 -17.13
CA GLU A 244 -8.53 10.87 -17.91
C GLU A 244 -9.32 11.77 -18.85
N ARG A 245 -8.95 13.05 -18.91
CA ARG A 245 -9.64 14.05 -19.73
C ARG A 245 -9.10 14.12 -21.16
N ASP A 246 -7.80 13.90 -21.35
CA ASP A 246 -7.16 13.97 -22.67
C ASP A 246 -7.37 12.66 -23.46
N PRO A 247 -8.12 12.69 -24.57
CA PRO A 247 -8.37 11.49 -25.38
C PRO A 247 -7.08 10.86 -25.95
N LYS A 248 -6.00 11.63 -26.13
CA LYS A 248 -4.70 11.11 -26.57
C LYS A 248 -4.08 10.20 -25.50
N TYR A 249 -4.14 10.60 -24.24
CA TYR A 249 -3.64 9.80 -23.12
C TYR A 249 -4.51 8.58 -22.86
N VAL A 250 -5.84 8.72 -22.98
CA VAL A 250 -6.79 7.58 -22.97
C VAL A 250 -6.42 6.54 -24.03
N ALA A 251 -6.16 6.95 -25.27
CA ALA A 251 -5.81 6.04 -26.35
C ALA A 251 -4.48 5.30 -26.08
N LEU A 252 -3.49 5.97 -25.50
CA LEU A 252 -2.22 5.36 -25.10
C LEU A 252 -2.42 4.37 -23.94
N ALA A 253 -3.20 4.74 -22.92
CA ALA A 253 -3.52 3.89 -21.79
C ALA A 253 -4.20 2.60 -22.25
N ARG A 254 -5.21 2.68 -23.14
CA ARG A 254 -5.90 1.53 -23.73
C ARG A 254 -4.93 0.57 -24.42
N ARG A 255 -4.00 1.09 -25.24
CA ARG A 255 -2.99 0.27 -25.93
C ARG A 255 -2.05 -0.44 -24.95
N ARG A 256 -1.62 0.26 -23.89
CA ARG A 256 -0.73 -0.30 -22.87
C ARG A 256 -1.43 -1.39 -22.04
N LEU A 257 -2.68 -1.17 -21.67
CA LEU A 257 -3.51 -2.11 -20.92
C LEU A 257 -3.86 -3.38 -21.71
N ALA A 258 -4.08 -3.25 -23.02
CA ALA A 258 -4.28 -4.40 -23.91
C ALA A 258 -3.05 -5.31 -23.99
N GLN A 259 -1.84 -4.77 -23.77
CA GLN A 259 -0.59 -5.51 -23.76
C GLN A 259 -0.21 -6.04 -22.37
N ALA A 260 -0.75 -5.44 -21.31
CA ALA A 260 -0.51 -5.87 -19.94
C ALA A 260 -1.19 -7.21 -19.66
N LYS A 261 -0.41 -8.18 -19.19
CA LYS A 261 -0.91 -9.51 -18.82
C LYS A 261 -1.09 -9.61 -17.31
N PRO A 262 -2.21 -10.14 -16.82
CA PRO A 262 -2.37 -10.49 -15.41
C PRO A 262 -1.37 -11.60 -15.05
N ARG A 263 -0.81 -11.55 -13.85
CA ARG A 263 0.03 -12.64 -13.32
C ARG A 263 -0.85 -13.73 -12.71
N GLY A 264 -0.34 -14.97 -12.66
CA GLY A 264 -1.06 -16.10 -12.08
C GLY A 264 -1.32 -15.93 -10.57
N ASN A 265 -2.38 -16.55 -10.05
CA ASN A 265 -2.78 -16.41 -8.64
C ASN A 265 -1.67 -16.74 -7.64
N GLU A 266 -0.85 -17.76 -7.92
CA GLU A 266 0.30 -18.11 -7.06
C GLU A 266 1.40 -17.04 -7.06
N GLU A 267 1.61 -16.35 -8.19
CA GLU A 267 2.67 -15.34 -8.36
C GLU A 267 2.35 -14.02 -7.64
N ILE A 268 1.07 -13.75 -7.37
CA ILE A 268 0.58 -12.50 -6.76
C ILE A 268 0.15 -12.66 -5.31
N GLN A 269 0.18 -13.89 -4.77
CA GLN A 269 -0.09 -14.14 -3.36
C GLN A 269 1.02 -13.56 -2.49
N THR A 270 0.62 -12.72 -1.54
CA THR A 270 1.54 -12.15 -0.55
C THR A 270 1.68 -13.03 0.67
N THR A 271 2.84 -12.99 1.32
CA THR A 271 3.06 -13.67 2.61
C THR A 271 2.04 -13.18 3.64
N PRO A 272 1.19 -14.07 4.19
CA PRO A 272 0.16 -13.66 5.14
C PRO A 272 0.78 -13.25 6.49
N SER A 273 0.08 -12.36 7.20
CA SER A 273 0.47 -12.01 8.57
C SER A 273 0.30 -13.21 9.51
N LYS A 274 1.20 -13.37 10.49
CA LYS A 274 0.97 -14.34 11.58
C LYS A 274 -0.33 -14.09 12.35
N ARG A 275 -0.89 -12.87 12.26
CA ARG A 275 -2.20 -12.49 12.83
C ARG A 275 -3.39 -12.97 12.01
N SER A 276 -3.24 -13.25 10.71
CA SER A 276 -4.32 -13.79 9.87
C SER A 276 -4.40 -15.32 9.92
N LEU A 277 -3.42 -15.98 10.54
CA LEU A 277 -3.49 -17.42 10.82
C LEU A 277 -4.64 -17.72 11.79
N PRO A 278 -5.33 -18.88 11.65
CA PRO A 278 -6.36 -19.30 12.58
C PRO A 278 -5.91 -19.18 14.04
N ARG A 279 -6.77 -18.56 14.86
CA ARG A 279 -6.53 -18.44 16.30
C ARG A 279 -6.62 -19.83 16.91
N VAL A 280 -5.55 -20.26 17.57
CA VAL A 280 -5.52 -21.48 18.36
C VAL A 280 -5.42 -21.07 19.83
N PRO A 281 -6.52 -21.17 20.60
CA PRO A 281 -6.50 -20.99 22.05
C PRO A 281 -5.55 -21.98 22.73
N PHE A 282 -5.00 -21.62 23.88
CA PHE A 282 -4.17 -22.55 24.66
C PHE A 282 -4.97 -23.76 25.16
N GLY A 283 -6.25 -23.58 25.48
CA GLY A 283 -7.17 -24.67 25.85
C GLY A 283 -7.20 -25.81 24.81
N ASN A 284 -7.07 -25.51 23.51
CA ASN A 284 -7.02 -26.55 22.47
C ASN A 284 -5.83 -27.52 22.64
N LEU A 285 -4.73 -27.08 23.25
CA LEU A 285 -3.62 -27.99 23.57
C LEU A 285 -4.04 -29.02 24.62
N ILE A 286 -4.92 -28.61 25.53
CA ILE A 286 -5.43 -29.45 26.63
C ILE A 286 -6.49 -30.40 26.09
N GLU A 287 -7.47 -29.86 25.37
CA GLU A 287 -8.56 -30.64 24.76
C GLU A 287 -8.07 -31.73 23.82
N ARG A 288 -6.99 -31.46 23.07
CA ARG A 288 -6.36 -32.43 22.16
C ARG A 288 -5.36 -33.35 22.84
N GLY A 289 -5.19 -33.27 24.16
CA GLY A 289 -4.25 -34.10 24.92
C GLY A 289 -2.77 -33.85 24.63
N MET A 290 -2.42 -32.73 23.97
CA MET A 290 -1.03 -32.35 23.71
C MET A 290 -0.32 -31.88 25.00
N LEU A 291 -1.09 -31.33 25.94
CA LEU A 291 -0.69 -31.05 27.31
C LEU A 291 -1.79 -31.54 28.24
N SER A 292 -1.43 -32.02 29.43
CA SER A 292 -2.40 -32.46 30.44
C SER A 292 -2.52 -31.42 31.56
N PRO A 293 -3.70 -31.29 32.20
CA PRO A 293 -3.82 -30.54 33.43
C PRO A 293 -2.83 -31.07 34.49
N GLY A 294 -2.20 -30.16 35.24
CA GLY A 294 -1.17 -30.48 36.22
C GLY A 294 0.28 -30.43 35.69
N VAL A 295 0.49 -30.39 34.37
CA VAL A 295 1.82 -30.17 33.78
C VAL A 295 2.39 -28.83 34.25
N ILE A 296 3.70 -28.81 34.54
CA ILE A 296 4.44 -27.59 34.86
C ILE A 296 5.05 -27.02 33.58
N LEU A 297 4.78 -25.76 33.31
CA LEU A 297 5.46 -24.95 32.32
C LEU A 297 6.58 -24.16 32.99
N TYR A 298 7.64 -23.91 32.22
CA TYR A 298 8.86 -23.24 32.64
C TYR A 298 9.12 -22.04 31.73
N ASP A 299 9.82 -21.02 32.21
CA ASP A 299 10.53 -20.11 31.32
C ASP A 299 11.79 -20.79 30.74
N HIS A 300 12.49 -20.13 29.82
CA HIS A 300 13.69 -20.71 29.19
C HIS A 300 14.79 -21.09 30.21
N SER A 301 14.83 -20.40 31.36
CA SER A 301 15.86 -20.58 32.39
C SER A 301 15.45 -21.52 33.54
N ARG A 302 14.23 -22.09 33.49
CA ARG A 302 13.63 -22.91 34.56
C ARG A 302 13.50 -22.20 35.92
N ARG A 303 13.56 -20.86 35.95
CA ARG A 303 13.41 -20.06 37.18
C ARG A 303 11.95 -19.77 37.50
N ILE A 304 11.15 -19.53 36.48
CA ILE A 304 9.74 -19.20 36.60
C ILE A 304 8.95 -20.43 36.18
N THR A 305 7.97 -20.82 36.99
CA THR A 305 7.12 -21.98 36.71
C THR A 305 5.66 -21.65 36.88
N ALA A 306 4.81 -22.34 36.13
CA ALA A 306 3.36 -22.27 36.29
C ALA A 306 2.72 -23.63 35.97
N LYS A 307 1.69 -24.00 36.73
CA LYS A 307 0.96 -25.25 36.54
C LYS A 307 -0.24 -25.03 35.62
N VAL A 308 -0.44 -25.94 34.68
CA VAL A 308 -1.58 -25.95 33.75
C VAL A 308 -2.86 -26.41 34.45
N ARG A 309 -3.96 -25.68 34.25
CA ARG A 309 -5.31 -26.06 34.74
C ARG A 309 -6.17 -26.62 33.60
N ALA A 310 -7.25 -27.30 33.97
CA ALA A 310 -8.14 -27.98 33.02
C ALA A 310 -8.88 -27.05 32.05
N ASP A 311 -9.11 -25.80 32.44
CA ASP A 311 -9.74 -24.76 31.63
C ASP A 311 -8.74 -24.02 30.71
N GLY A 312 -7.48 -24.44 30.67
CA GLY A 312 -6.42 -23.77 29.91
C GLY A 312 -5.89 -22.49 30.59
N SER A 313 -6.22 -22.24 31.85
CA SER A 313 -5.53 -21.24 32.65
C SER A 313 -4.22 -21.80 33.23
N LEU A 314 -3.33 -20.90 33.64
CA LEU A 314 -2.13 -21.24 34.40
C LEU A 314 -2.27 -20.72 35.84
N VAL A 315 -1.60 -21.40 36.78
CA VAL A 315 -1.47 -20.97 38.17
C VAL A 315 -0.01 -21.03 38.63
N ALA A 316 0.46 -19.96 39.27
CA ALA A 316 1.80 -19.83 39.84
C ALA A 316 1.73 -19.03 41.15
N GLY A 317 1.83 -19.72 42.29
CA GLY A 317 1.52 -19.12 43.59
C GLY A 317 0.09 -18.57 43.60
N ASP A 318 -0.05 -17.29 43.95
CA ASP A 318 -1.35 -16.60 44.02
C ASP A 318 -1.81 -16.03 42.67
N VAL A 319 -0.99 -16.14 41.61
CA VAL A 319 -1.32 -15.63 40.29
C VAL A 319 -2.01 -16.71 39.47
N THR A 320 -3.24 -16.44 39.03
CA THR A 320 -3.99 -17.30 38.10
C THR A 320 -4.47 -16.49 36.90
N GLY A 321 -4.38 -17.05 35.70
CA GLY A 321 -4.90 -16.39 34.51
C GLY A 321 -4.50 -17.07 33.21
N SER A 322 -4.59 -16.34 32.09
CA SER A 322 -4.13 -16.84 30.79
C SER A 322 -2.61 -17.01 30.76
N ILE A 323 -2.10 -17.78 29.79
CA ILE A 323 -0.65 -17.92 29.55
C ILE A 323 0.07 -16.58 29.41
N HIS A 324 -0.62 -15.54 28.93
CA HIS A 324 -0.09 -14.19 28.75
C HIS A 324 -0.09 -13.41 30.06
N GLY A 325 -1.23 -13.44 30.79
CA GLY A 325 -1.40 -12.69 32.03
C GLY A 325 -0.47 -13.20 33.14
N VAL A 326 -0.37 -14.52 33.30
CA VAL A 326 0.54 -15.11 34.30
C VAL A 326 2.00 -14.81 33.97
N ALA A 327 2.41 -14.93 32.69
CA ALA A 327 3.77 -14.58 32.29
C ALA A 327 4.11 -13.11 32.53
N ALA A 328 3.18 -12.19 32.23
CA ALA A 328 3.38 -10.76 32.43
C ALA A 328 3.50 -10.42 33.93
N ALA A 329 2.59 -10.96 34.76
CA ALA A 329 2.58 -10.75 36.20
C ALA A 329 3.87 -11.25 36.87
N LEU A 330 4.35 -12.45 36.51
CA LEU A 330 5.58 -13.02 37.09
C LEU A 330 6.86 -12.29 36.65
N GLN A 331 6.80 -11.52 35.56
CA GLN A 331 7.91 -10.67 35.09
C GLN A 331 7.79 -9.21 35.54
N GLY A 332 6.69 -8.82 36.21
CA GLY A 332 6.40 -7.41 36.49
C GLY A 332 6.23 -6.56 35.24
N ALA A 333 5.82 -7.17 34.11
CA ALA A 333 5.67 -6.51 32.82
C ALA A 333 4.20 -6.16 32.53
N SER A 334 3.94 -5.13 31.73
CA SER A 334 2.58 -4.74 31.32
C SER A 334 1.94 -5.73 30.34
N SER A 335 2.74 -6.50 29.61
CA SER A 335 2.27 -7.57 28.71
C SER A 335 3.37 -8.60 28.46
N CYS A 336 2.98 -9.83 28.10
CA CYS A 336 3.91 -10.88 27.70
C CYS A 336 3.30 -11.84 26.68
N ASN A 337 4.10 -12.28 25.69
CA ASN A 337 3.70 -13.33 24.78
C ASN A 337 3.93 -14.73 25.40
N GLY A 338 2.93 -15.25 26.10
CA GLY A 338 2.98 -16.56 26.75
C GLY A 338 3.39 -17.73 25.83
N TRP A 339 3.09 -17.66 24.52
CA TRP A 339 3.50 -18.71 23.57
C TRP A 339 5.01 -18.84 23.41
N ALA A 340 5.72 -17.71 23.47
CA ALA A 340 7.18 -17.67 23.36
C ALA A 340 7.86 -17.78 24.73
N PHE A 341 7.17 -17.37 25.79
CA PHE A 341 7.70 -17.36 27.14
C PHE A 341 7.69 -18.75 27.79
N TRP A 342 6.61 -19.52 27.61
CA TRP A 342 6.44 -20.81 28.28
C TRP A 342 6.99 -21.99 27.49
N PHE A 343 7.63 -22.90 28.21
CA PHE A 343 8.20 -24.15 27.73
C PHE A 343 7.63 -25.31 28.52
N TYR A 344 7.37 -26.43 27.85
CA TYR A 344 7.04 -27.70 28.50
C TYR A 344 8.26 -28.62 28.47
N ASP A 345 8.35 -29.52 29.45
CA ASP A 345 9.40 -30.53 29.49
C ASP A 345 9.01 -31.73 28.62
N ASP A 346 9.77 -31.97 27.55
CA ASP A 346 9.66 -33.12 26.67
C ASP A 346 10.87 -34.04 26.90
N ARG A 347 10.72 -35.01 27.80
CA ARG A 347 11.75 -36.02 28.13
C ARG A 347 13.11 -35.40 28.49
N GLY A 348 13.09 -34.38 29.36
CA GLY A 348 14.27 -33.66 29.85
C GLY A 348 14.66 -32.45 29.01
N LYS A 349 14.06 -32.26 27.82
CA LYS A 349 14.34 -31.13 26.95
C LYS A 349 13.20 -30.11 26.99
N LEU A 350 13.52 -28.86 27.33
CA LEU A 350 12.54 -27.78 27.24
C LEU A 350 12.21 -27.48 25.78
N ARG A 351 10.92 -27.42 25.49
CA ARG A 351 10.38 -27.01 24.18
C ARG A 351 9.32 -25.93 24.37
N PRO A 352 9.31 -24.88 23.53
CA PRO A 352 8.32 -23.81 23.66
C PRO A 352 6.92 -24.35 23.32
N ILE A 353 5.91 -23.93 24.07
CA ILE A 353 4.52 -24.35 23.83
C ILE A 353 3.99 -23.89 22.46
N ASP A 354 4.63 -22.89 21.84
CA ASP A 354 4.31 -22.46 20.46
C ASP A 354 4.48 -23.58 19.43
N LEU A 355 5.37 -24.55 19.66
CA LEU A 355 5.52 -25.69 18.75
C LEU A 355 4.24 -26.54 18.68
N LEU A 356 3.55 -26.70 19.81
CA LEU A 356 2.28 -27.43 19.87
C LEU A 356 1.18 -26.65 19.15
N ARG A 357 1.17 -25.32 19.30
CA ARG A 357 0.27 -24.42 18.55
C ARG A 357 0.47 -24.54 17.04
N GLN A 358 1.71 -24.60 16.58
CA GLN A 358 2.05 -24.72 15.17
C GLN A 358 1.58 -26.07 14.58
N LYS A 359 1.69 -27.17 15.33
CA LYS A 359 1.14 -28.48 14.93
C LYS A 359 -0.37 -28.41 14.67
N ILE A 360 -1.12 -27.83 15.61
CA ILE A 360 -2.57 -27.64 15.44
C ILE A 360 -2.87 -26.75 14.23
N ARG A 361 -2.12 -25.67 14.02
CA ARG A 361 -2.31 -24.79 12.86
C ARG A 361 -2.10 -25.53 11.53
N ALA A 362 -1.10 -26.40 11.46
CA ALA A 362 -0.82 -27.21 10.27
C ALA A 362 -1.96 -28.19 9.93
N GLU A 363 -2.76 -28.59 10.92
CA GLU A 363 -3.94 -29.45 10.73
C GLU A 363 -5.22 -28.66 10.39
N ILE A 364 -5.34 -27.40 10.84
CA ILE A 364 -6.51 -26.55 10.61
C ILE A 364 -6.47 -25.91 9.21
N VAL A 365 -5.29 -25.57 8.70
CA VAL A 365 -5.14 -25.08 7.32
C VAL A 365 -5.37 -26.27 6.39
N PRO A 366 -6.43 -26.30 5.55
CA PRO A 366 -6.67 -27.41 4.64
C PRO A 366 -5.46 -27.65 3.75
N ALA A 367 -5.24 -28.90 3.37
CA ALA A 367 -4.25 -29.33 2.38
C ALA A 367 -4.60 -28.87 0.94
N ALA A 368 -4.97 -27.60 0.77
CA ALA A 368 -5.17 -26.93 -0.50
C ALA A 368 -4.03 -25.92 -0.73
N ALA A 369 -2.80 -26.44 -0.75
CA ALA A 369 -1.57 -25.74 -1.12
C ALA A 369 -0.45 -26.77 -1.37
N ARG A 370 -0.74 -27.79 -2.18
CA ARG A 370 0.27 -28.67 -2.79
C ARG A 370 0.09 -28.67 -4.29
#